data_AF-A0A8T1WJB3-F1
#
_entry.id   AF-A0A8T1WJB3-F1
#
_cell.length_a   1.000
_cell.length_b   1.000
_cell.length_c   1.000
_cell.angle_alpha   90.00
_cell.angle_beta   90.00
_cell.angle_gamma   90.00
#
_symmetry.space_group_name_H-M   'P 1'
#
loop_
_entity.id
_entity.type
_entity.pdbx_description
1 polymer ?
#
loop_
_entity_poly.entity_id
_entity_poly.type
_entity_poly.pdbx_seq_one_letter_code
_entity_poly.pdbx_strand_id
1 'polypeptide(L)'
;MLIGRNSAGLRLVTTIEDLAAMLVDLTPAEASVLAPLCVFLAALLTAWNANLNGFVWDDRSAVLSNLDTQSSSLYEIFTHDFWGMDIRSVHSHKSYRPLTILSFRLNFMMAGGHSAWLYHVTNAAVHAGCALLCYCVACVLFRQHHDRERGRSSGPTANDTENPQDDSLKNPALDDAERSEKGVSIGALSAGLLFAVHPIHCDAVASIVGRADLLCTCLSLMAFLAYVRGAATTGYGVTSWSCVALALTLTIASGLCKELGFTTFALLVVYDVLGFCSEKHEGSKLRAMKFRLMVTAIVGIVAAATRVWINGEHRQMEWNILANNIVVQESRLTRILSYAHVHAWYLWKLVWPRWFCFDYGYNTVPVIETITDFRNLYTLLAYIVVWKDEDKISLEEFLASDTIASATRFLDHALRQNSVFPTHFYHRAIIAYESGDYDEAIKFFRMTELANAVIRDRQVDPELLIEPAVIYNMLGACYSKKKQLNEALEILRTGISKHPEETDLHVNTALILLELDNPQEAEAQLKAGLIASKERYHIPKLRHVAKVLESHGLLNAVDLFLDHAARLEREYSG
;
A
#
# COMPACT_ATOMS: atom_id res chain seq x y z
N MET A 1 31.37 -4.56 -0.08
CA MET A 1 31.53 -5.55 1.00
C MET A 1 31.38 -4.83 2.33
N LEU A 2 30.24 -4.97 2.98
CA LEU A 2 29.99 -4.39 4.31
C LEU A 2 29.98 -5.54 5.31
N ILE A 3 30.75 -5.40 6.39
CA ILE A 3 30.90 -6.41 7.46
C ILE A 3 30.00 -5.97 8.62
N GLY A 4 28.93 -6.74 8.90
CA GLY A 4 28.06 -6.55 10.06
C GLY A 4 28.53 -7.35 11.27
N ARG A 5 28.34 -6.79 12.48
CA ARG A 5 28.61 -7.45 13.77
C ARG A 5 27.28 -7.83 14.41
N ASN A 6 27.08 -9.12 14.70
CA ASN A 6 26.07 -9.58 15.65
C ASN A 6 26.75 -10.44 16.73
N SER A 7 26.10 -10.60 17.88
CA SER A 7 26.63 -11.25 19.11
C SER A 7 27.05 -12.72 18.97
N ALA A 8 26.92 -13.31 17.78
CA ALA A 8 27.32 -14.68 17.43
C ALA A 8 28.42 -14.79 16.34
N GLY A 9 29.07 -13.69 15.92
CA GLY A 9 30.24 -13.72 15.01
C GLY A 9 30.01 -13.14 13.61
N LEU A 10 31.12 -12.85 12.90
CA LEU A 10 31.12 -12.26 11.56
C LEU A 10 30.49 -13.22 10.53
N ARG A 11 29.41 -12.82 9.86
CA ARG A 11 28.91 -13.46 8.64
C ARG A 11 29.19 -12.59 7.42
N LEU A 12 29.59 -13.24 6.32
CA LEU A 12 29.70 -12.62 5.00
C LEU A 12 28.28 -12.42 4.45
N VAL A 13 27.89 -11.18 4.12
CA VAL A 13 26.60 -10.89 3.47
C VAL A 13 26.66 -11.43 2.04
N THR A 14 25.89 -12.48 1.74
CA THR A 14 25.92 -13.15 0.42
C THR A 14 24.57 -13.21 -0.27
N THR A 15 23.47 -12.89 0.42
CA THR A 15 22.10 -12.93 -0.12
C THR A 15 21.33 -11.62 0.11
N ILE A 16 20.24 -11.41 -0.64
CA ILE A 16 19.30 -10.29 -0.42
C ILE A 16 18.61 -10.42 0.95
N GLU A 17 18.38 -11.66 1.42
CA GLU A 17 17.79 -11.95 2.72
C GLU A 17 18.72 -11.55 3.87
N ASP A 18 20.04 -11.73 3.74
CA ASP A 18 21.03 -11.26 4.72
C ASP A 18 21.05 -9.73 4.83
N LEU A 19 20.87 -9.03 3.69
CA LEU A 19 20.81 -7.57 3.65
C LEU A 19 19.51 -7.05 4.29
N ALA A 20 18.39 -7.73 4.04
CA ALA A 20 17.09 -7.44 4.65
C ALA A 20 17.12 -7.69 6.17
N ALA A 21 17.71 -8.80 6.62
CA ALA A 21 17.89 -9.10 8.04
C ALA A 21 18.80 -8.08 8.76
N MET A 22 19.89 -7.63 8.11
CA MET A 22 20.73 -6.55 8.64
C MET A 22 19.96 -5.24 8.80
N LEU A 23 19.10 -4.87 7.85
CA LEU A 23 18.27 -3.65 7.95
C LEU A 23 17.21 -3.76 9.07
N VAL A 24 16.80 -4.99 9.42
CA VAL A 24 15.82 -5.27 10.49
C VAL A 24 16.44 -5.20 11.89
N ASP A 25 17.74 -5.46 12.02
CA ASP A 25 18.50 -5.43 13.28
C ASP A 25 19.18 -4.07 13.60
N LEU A 26 19.03 -3.05 12.74
CA LEU A 26 19.62 -1.73 12.98
C LEU A 26 18.90 -0.98 14.11
N THR A 27 19.69 -0.28 14.94
CA THR A 27 19.11 0.68 15.88
C THR A 27 18.47 1.86 15.13
N PRO A 28 17.43 2.54 15.68
CA PRO A 28 16.78 3.68 15.01
C PRO A 28 17.75 4.80 14.62
N ALA A 29 18.80 5.02 15.42
CA ALA A 29 19.85 6.00 15.13
C ALA A 29 20.69 5.61 13.91
N GLU A 30 21.09 4.33 13.81
CA GLU A 30 21.83 3.82 12.65
C GLU A 30 20.97 3.80 11.39
N ALA A 31 19.71 3.36 11.51
CA ALA A 31 18.74 3.35 10.41
C ALA A 31 18.50 4.76 9.84
N SER A 32 18.46 5.79 10.71
CA SER A 32 18.29 7.18 10.29
C SER A 32 19.42 7.73 9.40
N VAL A 33 20.60 7.09 9.43
CA VAL A 33 21.77 7.48 8.63
C VAL A 33 22.00 6.51 7.47
N LEU A 34 21.88 5.21 7.71
CA LEU A 34 22.13 4.17 6.70
C LEU A 34 21.07 4.16 5.59
N ALA A 35 19.78 4.30 5.93
CA ALA A 35 18.71 4.32 4.94
C ALA A 35 18.87 5.41 3.87
N PRO A 36 19.03 6.71 4.23
CA PRO A 36 19.23 7.76 3.22
C PRO A 36 20.56 7.60 2.46
N LEU A 37 21.61 7.10 3.11
CA LEU A 37 22.88 6.82 2.45
C LEU A 37 22.75 5.70 1.41
N CYS A 38 22.03 4.63 1.72
CA CYS A 38 21.75 3.54 0.79
C CYS A 38 20.97 4.03 -0.44
N VAL A 39 19.92 4.84 -0.24
CA VAL A 39 19.16 5.45 -1.35
C VAL A 39 20.05 6.31 -2.24
N PHE A 40 20.87 7.17 -1.62
CA PHE A 40 21.78 8.05 -2.34
C PHE A 40 22.82 7.28 -3.16
N LEU A 41 23.47 6.28 -2.56
CA LEU A 41 24.48 5.45 -3.23
C LEU A 41 23.85 4.60 -4.34
N ALA A 42 22.65 4.03 -4.13
CA ALA A 42 21.95 3.27 -5.16
C ALA A 42 21.65 4.12 -6.40
N ALA A 43 21.20 5.37 -6.19
CA ALA A 43 20.91 6.30 -7.28
C ALA A 43 22.19 6.71 -8.05
N LEU A 44 23.30 6.94 -7.33
CA LEU A 44 24.59 7.25 -7.96
C LEU A 44 25.13 6.08 -8.78
N LEU A 45 25.08 4.86 -8.21
CA LEU A 45 25.59 3.65 -8.87
C LEU A 45 24.82 3.33 -10.15
N THR A 46 23.49 3.49 -10.13
CA THR A 46 22.66 3.25 -11.32
C THR A 46 22.87 4.30 -12.40
N ALA A 47 23.05 5.57 -12.03
CA ALA A 47 23.36 6.64 -12.95
C ALA A 47 24.80 6.60 -13.49
N TRP A 48 25.72 5.88 -12.82
CA TRP A 48 27.16 5.93 -13.09
C TRP A 48 27.53 5.59 -14.54
N ASN A 49 26.83 4.63 -15.15
CA ASN A 49 27.11 4.21 -16.53
C ASN A 49 26.94 5.35 -17.55
N ALA A 50 26.08 6.34 -17.27
CA ALA A 50 25.91 7.49 -18.14
C ALA A 50 27.16 8.38 -18.23
N ASN A 51 28.05 8.34 -17.23
CA ASN A 51 29.27 9.17 -17.20
C ASN A 51 30.28 8.81 -18.29
N LEU A 52 30.14 7.64 -18.91
CA LEU A 52 30.98 7.21 -20.03
C LEU A 52 30.51 7.78 -21.39
N ASN A 53 29.35 8.43 -21.42
CA ASN A 53 28.77 8.99 -22.64
C ASN A 53 29.30 10.41 -22.92
N GLY A 54 29.13 10.85 -24.17
CA GLY A 54 29.41 12.21 -24.62
C GLY A 54 28.13 13.02 -24.85
N PHE A 55 28.29 14.26 -25.34
CA PHE A 55 27.16 15.11 -25.74
C PHE A 55 26.39 14.51 -26.92
N VAL A 56 25.07 14.40 -26.78
CA VAL A 56 24.17 13.83 -27.80
C VAL A 56 23.00 14.77 -28.11
N TRP A 57 22.56 14.79 -29.37
CA TRP A 57 21.33 15.49 -29.80
C TRP A 57 21.23 16.93 -29.27
N ASP A 58 20.18 17.20 -28.49
CA ASP A 58 19.82 18.49 -27.91
C ASP A 58 20.92 19.09 -27.03
N ASP A 59 21.80 18.26 -26.46
CA ASP A 59 22.96 18.72 -25.70
C ASP A 59 23.85 19.65 -26.53
N ARG A 60 23.97 19.38 -27.84
CA ARG A 60 24.76 20.22 -28.75
C ARG A 60 24.17 21.62 -28.85
N SER A 61 22.86 21.70 -29.04
CA SER A 61 22.15 22.97 -29.19
C SER A 61 22.06 23.75 -27.87
N ALA A 62 21.70 23.05 -26.79
CA ALA A 62 21.44 23.66 -25.48
C ALA A 62 22.72 24.01 -24.71
N VAL A 63 23.84 23.32 -24.96
CA VAL A 63 25.10 23.49 -24.23
C VAL A 63 26.24 23.92 -25.15
N LEU A 64 26.53 23.17 -26.22
CA LEU A 64 27.75 23.42 -27.02
C LEU A 64 27.66 24.66 -27.92
N SER A 65 26.49 24.95 -28.49
CA SER A 65 26.27 26.13 -29.34
C SER A 65 25.58 27.29 -28.64
N ASN A 66 25.14 27.10 -27.40
CA ASN A 66 24.40 28.12 -26.66
C ASN A 66 25.35 29.12 -25.98
N LEU A 67 25.35 30.37 -26.45
CA LEU A 67 26.16 31.45 -25.87
C LEU A 67 25.82 31.74 -24.40
N ASP A 68 24.58 31.47 -23.98
CA ASP A 68 24.14 31.68 -22.60
C ASP A 68 24.79 30.73 -21.60
N THR A 69 25.24 29.57 -22.07
CA THR A 69 25.99 28.63 -21.24
C THR A 69 27.49 28.97 -21.16
N GLN A 70 27.98 29.86 -22.02
CA GLN A 70 29.42 30.10 -22.18
C GLN A 70 29.83 31.49 -21.73
N SER A 71 29.27 32.53 -22.36
CA SER A 71 29.87 33.87 -22.34
C SER A 71 28.89 35.03 -22.32
N SER A 72 27.60 34.84 -22.59
CA SER A 72 26.62 35.95 -22.58
C SER A 72 26.54 36.62 -21.20
N SER A 73 25.84 37.75 -21.08
CA SER A 73 25.59 38.34 -19.77
C SER A 73 24.60 37.50 -18.94
N LEU A 74 24.64 37.61 -17.61
CA LEU A 74 23.64 36.94 -16.76
C LEU A 74 22.22 37.43 -17.02
N TYR A 75 22.07 38.67 -17.50
CA TYR A 75 20.77 39.23 -17.88
C TYR A 75 20.16 38.51 -19.08
N GLU A 76 20.97 38.22 -20.10
CA GLU A 76 20.52 37.54 -21.33
C GLU A 76 19.93 36.15 -21.06
N ILE A 77 20.47 35.42 -20.07
CA ILE A 77 19.91 34.14 -19.61
C ILE A 77 18.42 34.26 -19.25
N PHE A 78 17.99 35.39 -18.69
CA PHE A 78 16.61 35.63 -18.28
C PHE A 78 15.73 36.24 -19.38
N THR A 79 16.29 36.60 -20.53
CA THR A 79 15.55 37.11 -21.69
C THR A 79 15.53 36.14 -22.87
N HIS A 80 16.36 35.10 -22.86
CA HIS A 80 16.39 34.06 -23.87
C HIS A 80 15.58 32.82 -23.47
N ASP A 81 15.26 31.99 -24.45
CA ASP A 81 14.77 30.64 -24.27
C ASP A 81 15.92 29.65 -24.00
N PHE A 82 15.56 28.40 -23.73
CA PHE A 82 16.47 27.30 -23.42
C PHE A 82 17.55 27.06 -24.49
N TRP A 83 17.33 27.52 -25.72
CA TRP A 83 18.26 27.33 -26.84
C TRP A 83 19.13 28.57 -27.12
N GLY A 84 18.95 29.65 -26.35
CA GLY A 84 19.70 30.90 -26.49
C GLY A 84 19.09 31.91 -27.46
N MET A 85 17.81 31.75 -27.83
CA MET A 85 17.08 32.71 -28.66
C MET A 85 16.23 33.64 -27.79
N ASP A 86 16.15 34.94 -28.12
CA ASP A 86 15.23 35.89 -27.46
C ASP A 86 13.80 35.34 -27.32
N ILE A 87 13.31 35.25 -26.08
CA ILE A 87 12.05 34.60 -25.74
C ILE A 87 10.84 35.25 -26.43
N ARG A 88 10.92 36.53 -26.80
CA ARG A 88 9.85 37.28 -27.48
C ARG A 88 9.92 37.19 -29.00
N SER A 89 11.04 36.71 -29.55
CA SER A 89 11.20 36.45 -30.99
C SER A 89 10.14 35.48 -31.53
N VAL A 90 9.76 35.67 -32.80
CA VAL A 90 8.90 34.73 -33.54
C VAL A 90 9.56 33.36 -33.69
N HIS A 91 10.89 33.33 -33.78
CA HIS A 91 11.68 32.12 -33.97
C HIS A 91 12.00 31.38 -32.67
N SER A 92 11.60 31.92 -31.51
CA SER A 92 11.83 31.26 -30.23
C SER A 92 10.93 30.04 -30.08
N HIS A 93 11.50 28.98 -29.50
CA HIS A 93 10.78 27.77 -29.13
C HIS A 93 9.82 27.98 -27.94
N LYS A 94 9.95 29.13 -27.25
CA LYS A 94 9.17 29.52 -26.05
C LYS A 94 9.42 28.67 -24.82
N SER A 95 10.44 27.80 -24.85
CA SER A 95 10.90 27.04 -23.68
C SER A 95 11.75 27.93 -22.76
N TYR A 96 11.12 28.59 -21.80
CA TYR A 96 11.81 29.45 -20.83
C TYR A 96 12.31 28.65 -19.63
N ARG A 97 13.65 28.46 -19.53
CA ARG A 97 14.28 27.60 -18.50
C ARG A 97 15.60 28.19 -17.96
N PRO A 98 15.61 29.45 -17.49
CA PRO A 98 16.84 30.19 -17.17
C PRO A 98 17.68 29.53 -16.06
N LEU A 99 17.07 28.89 -15.06
CA LEU A 99 17.83 28.24 -13.98
C LEU A 99 18.57 26.98 -14.46
N THR A 100 18.01 26.28 -15.44
CA THR A 100 18.68 25.14 -16.07
C THR A 100 19.91 25.62 -16.86
N ILE A 101 19.78 26.69 -17.63
CA ILE A 101 20.90 27.30 -18.36
C ILE A 101 21.98 27.82 -17.40
N LEU A 102 21.59 28.45 -16.30
CA LEU A 102 22.53 28.88 -15.27
C LEU A 102 23.31 27.70 -14.68
N SER A 103 22.66 26.55 -14.48
CA SER A 103 23.33 25.33 -14.02
C SER A 103 24.33 24.79 -15.06
N PHE A 104 24.02 24.88 -16.37
CA PHE A 104 24.94 24.49 -17.42
C PHE A 104 26.14 25.44 -17.50
N ARG A 105 25.91 26.74 -17.30
CA ARG A 105 26.96 27.76 -17.25
C ARG A 105 27.90 27.55 -16.07
N LEU A 106 27.37 27.17 -14.91
CA LEU A 106 28.19 26.82 -13.75
C LEU A 106 29.07 25.60 -14.06
N ASN A 107 28.52 24.56 -14.68
CA ASN A 107 29.31 23.40 -15.12
C ASN A 107 30.42 23.79 -16.12
N PHE A 108 30.10 24.66 -17.08
CA PHE A 108 31.06 25.14 -18.07
C PHE A 108 32.24 25.87 -17.39
N MET A 109 31.94 26.75 -16.44
CA MET A 109 32.95 27.46 -15.65
C MET A 109 33.81 26.51 -14.80
N MET A 110 33.19 25.53 -14.15
CA MET A 110 33.90 24.55 -13.31
C MET A 110 34.80 23.62 -14.11
N ALA A 111 34.39 23.24 -15.32
CA ALA A 111 35.19 22.41 -16.21
C ALA A 111 36.27 23.19 -16.98
N GLY A 112 36.25 24.53 -16.94
CA GLY A 112 37.08 25.37 -17.81
C GLY A 112 36.76 25.21 -19.30
N GLY A 113 35.52 24.81 -19.62
CA GLY A 113 35.10 24.43 -20.97
C GLY A 113 33.99 23.37 -20.95
N HIS A 114 33.85 22.63 -22.05
CA HIS A 114 32.85 21.57 -22.17
C HIS A 114 33.46 20.21 -21.77
N SER A 115 33.01 19.66 -20.64
CA SER A 115 33.37 18.30 -20.19
C SER A 115 32.10 17.47 -19.96
N ALA A 116 31.71 16.65 -20.94
CA ALA A 116 30.50 15.81 -20.88
C ALA A 116 30.45 14.99 -19.57
N TRP A 117 31.60 14.46 -19.15
CA TRP A 117 31.74 13.72 -17.90
C TRP A 117 31.26 14.52 -16.70
N LEU A 118 31.67 15.79 -16.56
CA LEU A 118 31.23 16.62 -15.44
C LEU A 118 29.72 16.91 -15.51
N TYR A 119 29.16 17.07 -16.71
CA TYR A 119 27.71 17.25 -16.86
C TYR A 119 26.93 15.98 -16.44
N HIS A 120 27.37 14.80 -16.84
CA HIS A 120 26.73 13.54 -16.42
C HIS A 120 26.87 13.32 -14.91
N VAL A 121 28.04 13.59 -14.32
CA VAL A 121 28.25 13.50 -12.86
C VAL A 121 27.32 14.44 -12.09
N THR A 122 27.15 15.68 -12.57
CA THR A 122 26.19 16.60 -11.97
C THR A 122 24.75 16.08 -12.08
N ASN A 123 24.35 15.49 -13.22
CA ASN A 123 23.01 14.89 -13.34
C ASN A 123 22.82 13.71 -12.37
N ALA A 124 23.81 12.81 -12.27
CA ALA A 124 23.80 11.70 -11.32
C ALA A 124 23.66 12.20 -9.87
N ALA A 125 24.40 13.25 -9.50
CA ALA A 125 24.31 13.85 -8.16
C ALA A 125 22.94 14.47 -7.88
N VAL A 126 22.35 15.18 -8.84
CA VAL A 126 21.00 15.75 -8.69
C VAL A 126 19.94 14.65 -8.62
N HIS A 127 20.06 13.57 -9.40
CA HIS A 127 19.20 12.38 -9.32
C HIS A 127 19.26 11.74 -7.93
N ALA A 128 20.47 11.56 -7.39
CA ALA A 128 20.64 11.05 -6.03
C ALA A 128 20.02 11.97 -4.96
N GLY A 129 20.10 13.28 -5.16
CA GLY A 129 19.36 14.27 -4.37
C GLY A 129 17.83 14.10 -4.48
N CYS A 130 17.30 13.88 -5.69
CA CYS A 130 15.88 13.63 -5.91
C CYS A 130 15.41 12.34 -5.22
N ALA A 131 16.19 11.26 -5.31
CA ALA A 131 15.88 9.99 -4.66
C ALA A 131 15.82 10.14 -3.13
N LEU A 132 16.79 10.87 -2.55
CA LEU A 132 16.78 11.18 -1.12
C LEU A 132 15.57 12.04 -0.71
N LEU A 133 15.21 13.03 -1.52
CA LEU A 133 14.03 13.85 -1.27
C LEU A 133 12.73 13.02 -1.39
N CYS A 134 12.66 12.08 -2.33
CA CYS A 134 11.56 11.14 -2.46
C CYS A 134 11.42 10.26 -1.21
N TYR A 135 12.54 9.74 -0.69
CA TYR A 135 12.59 9.05 0.61
C TYR A 135 12.05 9.94 1.74
N CYS A 136 12.49 11.20 1.83
CA CYS A 136 12.01 12.13 2.86
C CYS A 136 10.51 12.41 2.74
N VAL A 137 9.99 12.57 1.51
CA VAL A 137 8.55 12.73 1.26
C VAL A 137 7.80 11.49 1.72
N ALA A 138 8.29 10.31 1.39
CA ALA A 138 7.69 9.05 1.82
C ALA A 138 7.69 8.91 3.34
N CYS A 139 8.78 9.26 4.04
CA CYS A 139 8.81 9.27 5.51
C CYS A 139 7.70 10.15 6.09
N VAL A 140 7.46 11.33 5.52
CA VAL A 140 6.42 12.25 6.00
C VAL A 140 5.03 11.65 5.76
N LEU A 141 4.77 11.16 4.55
CA LEU A 141 3.44 10.63 4.18
C LEU A 141 3.10 9.34 4.94
N PHE A 142 4.03 8.39 5.04
CA PHE A 142 3.80 7.15 5.79
C PHE A 142 3.60 7.42 7.29
N ARG A 143 4.32 8.38 7.89
CA ARG A 143 4.06 8.79 9.28
C ARG A 143 2.67 9.41 9.44
N GLN A 144 2.27 10.33 8.56
CA GLN A 144 0.94 10.95 8.63
C GLN A 144 -0.18 9.93 8.46
N HIS A 145 -0.03 8.97 7.55
CA HIS A 145 -0.99 7.88 7.40
C HIS A 145 -1.04 7.00 8.67
N HIS A 146 0.12 6.64 9.20
CA HIS A 146 0.21 5.85 10.44
C HIS A 146 -0.47 6.55 11.64
N ASP A 147 -0.22 7.85 11.82
CA ASP A 147 -0.82 8.64 12.90
C ASP A 147 -2.35 8.72 12.76
N ARG A 148 -2.86 8.81 11.51
CA ARG A 148 -4.31 8.81 11.22
C ARG A 148 -4.95 7.47 11.54
N GLU A 149 -4.32 6.36 11.16
CA GLU A 149 -4.83 5.01 11.47
C GLU A 149 -4.86 4.75 12.97
N ARG A 150 -3.83 5.17 13.72
CA ARG A 150 -3.86 5.13 15.19
C ARG A 150 -5.03 5.95 15.75
N GLY A 151 -5.22 7.19 15.28
CA GLY A 151 -6.32 8.04 15.70
C GLY A 151 -7.73 7.49 15.39
N ARG A 152 -7.87 6.70 14.31
CA ARG A 152 -9.11 5.99 13.96
C ARG A 152 -9.38 4.78 14.88
N SER A 153 -8.32 4.05 15.26
CA SER A 153 -8.41 2.88 16.14
C SER A 153 -8.73 3.21 17.61
N SER A 154 -8.36 4.40 18.08
CA SER A 154 -8.59 4.88 19.46
C SER A 154 -9.95 5.57 19.69
N GLY A 155 -11.02 5.11 19.03
CA GLY A 155 -12.39 5.59 19.25
C GLY A 155 -12.92 5.29 20.68
N PRO A 156 -14.02 5.93 21.13
CA PRO A 156 -14.38 6.03 22.54
C PRO A 156 -15.02 4.75 23.08
N THR A 157 -14.22 3.73 23.37
CA THR A 157 -14.63 2.57 24.17
C THR A 157 -13.45 2.01 24.95
N ALA A 158 -13.21 2.57 26.14
CA ALA A 158 -12.76 1.82 27.32
C ALA A 158 -12.71 2.81 28.48
N ASN A 159 -13.59 2.62 29.47
CA ASN A 159 -13.39 3.22 30.78
C ASN A 159 -12.12 2.60 31.37
N ASP A 160 -11.15 3.44 31.67
CA ASP A 160 -9.97 3.10 32.46
C ASP A 160 -10.44 2.55 33.83
N THR A 161 -10.42 1.23 33.94
CA THR A 161 -10.36 0.51 35.20
C THR A 161 -9.11 -0.37 35.14
N GLU A 162 -7.95 0.28 35.10
CA GLU A 162 -6.69 -0.42 35.32
C GLU A 162 -6.62 -0.85 36.80
N ASN A 163 -6.67 -2.17 36.99
CA ASN A 163 -6.47 -2.83 38.26
C ASN A 163 -4.95 -3.03 38.45
N PRO A 164 -4.30 -2.39 39.45
CA PRO A 164 -2.85 -2.38 39.57
C PRO A 164 -2.38 -3.64 40.30
N GLN A 165 -2.31 -4.78 39.62
CA GLN A 165 -1.72 -6.02 40.16
C GLN A 165 -1.45 -7.05 39.05
N ASP A 166 -0.56 -6.76 38.09
CA ASP A 166 0.11 -7.81 37.31
C ASP A 166 1.46 -7.35 36.72
N ASP A 167 2.48 -7.26 37.58
CA ASP A 167 3.87 -7.00 37.19
C ASP A 167 4.56 -8.33 36.80
N SER A 168 4.37 -8.82 35.56
CA SER A 168 5.36 -9.76 34.94
C SER A 168 5.21 -10.07 33.43
N LEU A 169 4.29 -9.47 32.67
CA LEU A 169 4.17 -9.75 31.23
C LEU A 169 4.83 -8.65 30.39
N LYS A 170 5.70 -9.06 29.45
CA LYS A 170 6.33 -8.19 28.43
C LYS A 170 5.27 -7.26 27.82
N ASN A 171 5.53 -5.95 27.87
CA ASN A 171 4.59 -4.90 27.52
C ASN A 171 4.19 -4.99 26.03
N PRO A 172 2.99 -5.50 25.67
CA PRO A 172 2.62 -5.71 24.26
C PRO A 172 2.58 -4.40 23.46
N ALA A 173 2.28 -3.30 24.14
CA ALA A 173 2.24 -1.96 23.57
C ALA A 173 3.60 -1.45 23.08
N LEU A 174 4.71 -1.91 23.66
CA LEU A 174 6.06 -1.55 23.19
C LEU A 174 6.42 -2.32 21.92
N ASP A 175 6.08 -3.61 21.85
CA ASP A 175 6.32 -4.46 20.68
C ASP A 175 5.50 -4.00 19.46
N ASP A 176 4.25 -3.54 19.68
CA ASP A 176 3.39 -2.99 18.63
C ASP A 176 3.86 -1.61 18.14
N ALA A 177 4.39 -0.77 19.04
CA ALA A 177 4.97 0.51 18.67
C ALA A 177 6.24 0.33 17.82
N GLU A 178 7.13 -0.58 18.22
CA GLU A 178 8.34 -0.91 17.46
C GLU A 178 8.02 -1.53 16.09
N ARG A 179 7.08 -2.49 16.01
CA ARG A 179 6.65 -3.08 14.73
C ARG A 179 6.10 -2.03 13.77
N SER A 180 5.35 -1.06 14.30
CA SER A 180 4.74 -0.03 13.49
C SER A 180 5.73 1.01 12.96
N GLU A 181 6.69 1.43 13.80
CA GLU A 181 7.77 2.33 13.38
C GLU A 181 8.69 1.68 12.33
N LYS A 182 8.90 0.36 12.45
CA LYS A 182 9.57 -0.45 11.42
C LYS A 182 8.80 -0.44 10.08
N GLY A 183 7.48 -0.59 10.10
CA GLY A 183 6.64 -0.54 8.88
C GLY A 183 6.76 0.78 8.10
N VAL A 184 6.71 1.91 8.81
CA VAL A 184 6.91 3.25 8.23
C VAL A 184 8.31 3.39 7.60
N SER A 185 9.33 2.89 8.28
CA SER A 185 10.72 2.97 7.82
C SER A 185 10.96 2.13 6.57
N ILE A 186 10.41 0.92 6.51
CA ILE A 186 10.52 0.02 5.35
C ILE A 186 9.77 0.60 4.14
N GLY A 187 8.55 1.11 4.33
CA GLY A 187 7.79 1.73 3.25
C GLY A 187 8.51 2.93 2.63
N ALA A 188 9.05 3.82 3.47
CA ALA A 188 9.81 4.98 3.00
C ALA A 188 11.11 4.59 2.29
N LEU A 189 11.88 3.65 2.85
CA LEU A 189 13.11 3.14 2.22
C LEU A 189 12.80 2.50 0.85
N SER A 190 11.73 1.72 0.76
CA SER A 190 11.29 1.08 -0.48
C SER A 190 10.95 2.12 -1.55
N ALA A 191 10.20 3.18 -1.19
CA ALA A 191 9.87 4.27 -2.11
C ALA A 191 11.13 4.99 -2.63
N GLY A 192 12.06 5.31 -1.72
CA GLY A 192 13.34 5.96 -2.08
C GLY A 192 14.21 5.09 -2.98
N LEU A 193 14.35 3.79 -2.65
CA LEU A 193 15.13 2.85 -3.46
C LEU A 193 14.49 2.59 -4.82
N LEU A 194 13.16 2.42 -4.87
CA LEU A 194 12.43 2.27 -6.13
C LEU A 194 12.70 3.47 -7.02
N PHE A 195 12.50 4.70 -6.54
CA PHE A 195 12.81 5.92 -7.31
C PHE A 195 14.29 5.98 -7.72
N ALA A 196 15.21 5.63 -6.83
CA ALA A 196 16.65 5.66 -7.10
C ALA A 196 17.05 4.80 -8.30
N VAL A 197 16.51 3.58 -8.39
CA VAL A 197 16.93 2.58 -9.38
C VAL A 197 15.95 2.40 -10.54
N HIS A 198 14.81 3.09 -10.54
CA HIS A 198 13.76 2.87 -11.53
C HIS A 198 14.24 3.22 -12.95
N PRO A 199 14.18 2.28 -13.93
CA PRO A 199 14.64 2.54 -15.30
C PRO A 199 13.89 3.67 -16.03
N ILE A 200 12.70 4.05 -15.56
CA ILE A 200 11.92 5.18 -16.12
C ILE A 200 12.70 6.51 -16.09
N HIS A 201 13.68 6.64 -15.19
CA HIS A 201 14.49 7.85 -15.08
C HIS A 201 15.65 7.89 -16.07
N CYS A 202 15.87 6.83 -16.88
CA CYS A 202 17.00 6.73 -17.79
C CYS A 202 17.10 7.96 -18.72
N ASP A 203 15.99 8.36 -19.34
CA ASP A 203 15.95 9.50 -20.27
C ASP A 203 16.28 10.83 -19.57
N ALA A 204 15.80 11.02 -18.33
CA ALA A 204 16.04 12.23 -17.55
C ALA A 204 17.46 12.33 -16.98
N VAL A 205 18.09 11.18 -16.65
CA VAL A 205 19.40 11.13 -16.01
C VAL A 205 20.54 11.03 -17.03
N ALA A 206 20.39 10.18 -18.04
CA ALA A 206 21.45 9.90 -19.00
C ALA A 206 21.67 11.06 -19.98
N SER A 207 20.59 11.73 -20.41
CA SER A 207 20.68 12.93 -21.27
C SER A 207 21.14 14.14 -20.47
N ILE A 208 22.10 14.94 -20.98
CA ILE A 208 22.57 16.13 -20.25
C ILE A 208 21.45 17.16 -20.15
N VAL A 209 20.70 17.40 -21.24
CA VAL A 209 19.53 18.29 -21.24
C VAL A 209 18.41 17.84 -20.29
N GLY A 210 18.37 16.55 -19.92
CA GLY A 210 17.48 16.01 -18.90
C GLY A 210 17.63 16.66 -17.52
N ARG A 211 18.71 17.44 -17.31
CA ARG A 211 18.90 18.28 -16.11
C ARG A 211 17.71 19.18 -15.78
N ALA A 212 16.97 19.64 -16.80
CA ALA A 212 15.76 20.43 -16.58
C ALA A 212 14.74 19.67 -15.71
N ASP A 213 14.53 18.37 -15.99
CA ASP A 213 13.63 17.50 -15.22
C ASP A 213 14.15 17.21 -13.82
N LEU A 214 15.47 16.99 -13.69
CA LEU A 214 16.11 16.69 -12.40
C LEU A 214 16.02 17.89 -11.44
N LEU A 215 16.37 19.10 -11.90
CA LEU A 215 16.30 20.31 -11.08
C LEU A 215 14.84 20.67 -10.75
N CYS A 216 13.94 20.55 -11.72
CA CYS A 216 12.50 20.72 -11.53
C CYS A 216 11.99 19.78 -10.42
N THR A 217 12.29 18.49 -10.53
CA THR A 217 11.86 17.48 -9.54
C THR A 217 12.45 17.76 -8.16
N CYS A 218 13.74 18.05 -8.08
CA CYS A 218 14.43 18.37 -6.83
C CYS A 218 13.77 19.55 -6.10
N LEU A 219 13.56 20.67 -6.81
CA LEU A 219 12.93 21.88 -6.25
C LEU A 219 11.46 21.65 -5.89
N SER A 220 10.72 20.87 -6.69
CA SER A 220 9.32 20.51 -6.40
C SER A 220 9.19 19.64 -5.15
N LEU A 221 10.07 18.66 -4.94
CA LEU A 221 10.06 17.83 -3.73
C LEU A 221 10.45 18.64 -2.49
N MET A 222 11.44 19.53 -2.58
CA MET A 222 11.78 20.45 -1.50
C MET A 222 10.63 21.42 -1.19
N ALA A 223 9.95 21.94 -2.22
CA ALA A 223 8.77 22.78 -2.05
C ALA A 223 7.65 22.04 -1.30
N PHE A 224 7.38 20.78 -1.68
CA PHE A 224 6.41 19.94 -0.99
C PHE A 224 6.77 19.75 0.49
N LEU A 225 8.00 19.35 0.81
CA LEU A 225 8.45 19.17 2.20
C LEU A 225 8.34 20.46 3.03
N ALA A 226 8.74 21.60 2.46
CA ALA A 226 8.59 22.90 3.11
C ALA A 226 7.11 23.26 3.34
N TYR A 227 6.24 22.98 2.37
CA TYR A 227 4.81 23.24 2.49
C TYR A 227 4.16 22.38 3.56
N VAL A 228 4.45 21.07 3.57
CA VAL A 228 3.94 20.14 4.59
C VAL A 228 4.36 20.60 5.99
N ARG A 229 5.62 20.99 6.18
CA ARG A 229 6.08 21.57 7.45
C ARG A 229 5.33 22.85 7.80
N GLY A 230 5.10 23.72 6.81
CA GLY A 230 4.30 24.94 6.96
C GLY A 230 2.87 24.68 7.41
N ALA A 231 2.26 23.60 6.91
CA ALA A 231 0.90 23.19 7.21
C ALA A 231 0.79 22.41 8.55
N ALA A 232 1.79 21.62 8.92
CA ALA A 232 1.75 20.69 10.05
C ALA A 232 2.08 21.31 11.43
N THR A 233 2.71 22.48 11.49
CA THR A 233 3.29 22.99 12.74
C THR A 233 2.28 23.68 13.66
N THR A 234 1.25 22.98 14.13
CA THR A 234 0.83 22.99 15.55
C THR A 234 -0.56 22.40 15.70
N GLY A 235 -0.75 21.53 16.71
CA GLY A 235 -2.06 21.16 17.26
C GLY A 235 -2.93 22.36 17.69
N TYR A 236 -2.42 23.59 17.59
CA TYR A 236 -3.07 24.88 17.82
C TYR A 236 -3.60 25.58 16.54
N GLY A 237 -3.41 25.01 15.34
CA GLY A 237 -4.02 25.51 14.10
C GLY A 237 -3.35 26.72 13.43
N VAL A 238 -2.05 26.97 13.66
CA VAL A 238 -1.32 28.11 13.08
C VAL A 238 -0.42 27.67 11.93
N THR A 239 -0.52 28.35 10.77
CA THR A 239 0.32 28.12 9.58
C THR A 239 1.68 28.81 9.73
N SER A 240 2.77 28.09 9.48
CA SER A 240 4.10 28.70 9.40
C SER A 240 4.34 29.31 8.02
N TRP A 241 4.10 30.62 7.93
CA TRP A 241 4.18 31.37 6.67
C TRP A 241 5.58 31.47 6.09
N SER A 242 6.63 31.37 6.88
CA SER A 242 8.00 31.31 6.36
C SER A 242 8.25 30.03 5.56
N CYS A 243 7.75 28.89 6.03
CA CYS A 243 7.84 27.61 5.33
C CYS A 243 6.96 27.59 4.07
N VAL A 244 5.74 28.15 4.16
CA VAL A 244 4.86 28.30 2.99
C VAL A 244 5.50 29.23 1.95
N ALA A 245 6.02 30.39 2.35
CA ALA A 245 6.68 31.31 1.44
C ALA A 245 7.90 30.67 0.74
N LEU A 246 8.70 29.89 1.49
CA LEU A 246 9.79 29.11 0.93
C LEU A 246 9.28 28.09 -0.10
N ALA A 247 8.20 27.35 0.21
CA ALA A 247 7.60 26.39 -0.70
C ALA A 247 7.10 27.02 -2.00
N LEU A 248 6.41 28.16 -1.92
CA LEU A 248 5.92 28.87 -3.11
C LEU A 248 7.09 29.43 -3.95
N THR A 249 8.15 29.91 -3.29
CA THR A 249 9.37 30.38 -3.97
C THR A 249 10.08 29.24 -4.69
N LEU A 250 10.25 28.10 -4.03
CA LEU A 250 10.84 26.88 -4.62
C LEU A 250 9.98 26.35 -5.78
N THR A 251 8.66 26.48 -5.70
CA THR A 251 7.74 26.10 -6.79
C THR A 251 7.95 26.99 -8.02
N ILE A 252 8.09 28.31 -7.83
CA ILE A 252 8.42 29.22 -8.94
C ILE A 252 9.79 28.87 -9.52
N ALA A 253 10.80 28.64 -8.68
CA ALA A 253 12.13 28.23 -9.12
C ALA A 253 12.08 26.91 -9.91
N SER A 254 11.29 25.93 -9.48
CA SER A 254 11.06 24.69 -10.23
C SER A 254 10.49 24.97 -11.62
N GLY A 255 9.48 25.86 -11.71
CA GLY A 255 8.91 26.35 -12.98
C GLY A 255 9.92 27.05 -13.91
N LEU A 256 10.97 27.66 -13.35
CA LEU A 256 12.08 28.26 -14.08
C LEU A 256 13.17 27.26 -14.50
N CYS A 257 13.13 26.02 -13.98
CA CYS A 257 13.93 24.91 -14.49
C CYS A 257 13.21 24.20 -15.64
N LYS A 258 11.91 23.96 -15.48
CA LYS A 258 11.02 23.39 -16.49
C LYS A 258 9.58 23.81 -16.22
N GLU A 259 8.81 24.05 -17.27
CA GLU A 259 7.40 24.45 -17.20
C GLU A 259 6.51 23.51 -16.37
N LEU A 260 6.87 22.22 -16.31
CA LEU A 260 6.20 21.23 -15.46
C LEU A 260 6.24 21.60 -13.98
N GLY A 261 7.27 22.33 -13.51
CA GLY A 261 7.42 22.72 -12.12
C GLY A 261 6.26 23.54 -11.57
N PHE A 262 5.56 24.30 -12.42
CA PHE A 262 4.37 25.06 -12.02
C PHE A 262 3.19 24.16 -11.61
N THR A 263 3.15 22.88 -12.02
CA THR A 263 2.11 21.94 -11.56
C THR A 263 2.23 21.63 -10.06
N THR A 264 3.39 21.92 -9.45
CA THR A 264 3.57 21.77 -8.00
C THR A 264 2.58 22.61 -7.21
N PHE A 265 2.16 23.78 -7.70
CA PHE A 265 1.08 24.56 -7.05
C PHE A 265 -0.20 23.73 -6.89
N ALA A 266 -0.57 22.94 -7.91
CA ALA A 266 -1.73 22.05 -7.84
C ALA A 266 -1.49 20.90 -6.85
N LEU A 267 -0.29 20.33 -6.80
CA LEU A 267 0.06 19.30 -5.81
C LEU A 267 -0.07 19.81 -4.36
N LEU A 268 0.37 21.04 -4.09
CA LEU A 268 0.23 21.67 -2.76
C LEU A 268 -1.24 21.88 -2.39
N VAL A 269 -2.08 22.29 -3.34
CA VAL A 269 -3.53 22.42 -3.15
C VAL A 269 -4.17 21.05 -2.88
N VAL A 270 -3.82 20.02 -3.66
CA VAL A 270 -4.32 18.65 -3.47
C VAL A 270 -3.96 18.12 -2.10
N TYR A 271 -2.73 18.34 -1.63
CA TYR A 271 -2.30 17.94 -0.29
C TYR A 271 -3.19 18.51 0.83
N ASP A 272 -3.49 19.82 0.76
CA ASP A 272 -4.39 20.47 1.73
C ASP A 272 -5.83 19.95 1.65
N VAL A 273 -6.34 19.72 0.42
CA VAL A 273 -7.70 19.20 0.20
C VAL A 273 -7.84 17.76 0.72
N LEU A 274 -6.85 16.89 0.48
CA LEU A 274 -6.85 15.53 1.00
C LEU A 274 -6.72 15.50 2.53
N GLY A 275 -5.90 16.39 3.10
CA GLY A 275 -5.85 16.59 4.55
C GLY A 275 -7.22 16.97 5.13
N PHE A 276 -7.98 17.82 4.44
CA PHE A 276 -9.33 18.21 4.86
C PHE A 276 -10.32 17.06 4.89
N CYS A 277 -10.35 16.23 3.83
CA CYS A 277 -11.28 15.10 3.73
C CYS A 277 -11.05 14.03 4.82
N SER A 278 -9.86 13.98 5.41
CA SER A 278 -9.45 12.91 6.32
C SER A 278 -9.74 13.17 7.81
N GLU A 279 -9.98 14.41 8.26
CA GLU A 279 -10.11 14.74 9.70
C GLU A 279 -11.40 15.52 10.04
N LYS A 280 -11.92 15.35 11.26
CA LYS A 280 -12.94 16.24 11.82
C LYS A 280 -12.27 17.53 12.28
N HIS A 281 -12.44 18.60 11.52
CA HIS A 281 -11.70 19.86 11.75
C HIS A 281 -12.44 20.85 12.65
N GLU A 282 -11.71 21.46 13.59
CA GLU A 282 -12.11 22.68 14.30
C GLU A 282 -12.10 23.91 13.37
N GLY A 283 -13.00 24.88 13.60
CA GLY A 283 -13.22 26.02 12.70
C GLY A 283 -12.01 26.95 12.47
N SER A 284 -11.07 27.01 13.41
CA SER A 284 -9.81 27.79 13.29
C SER A 284 -8.85 27.17 12.28
N LYS A 285 -8.66 25.84 12.32
CA LYS A 285 -7.82 25.07 11.39
C LYS A 285 -8.32 25.19 9.95
N LEU A 286 -9.64 25.12 9.77
CA LEU A 286 -10.27 25.31 8.46
C LEU A 286 -10.02 26.71 7.88
N ARG A 287 -10.06 27.75 8.73
CA ARG A 287 -9.78 29.13 8.28
C ARG A 287 -8.33 29.30 7.84
N ALA A 288 -7.38 28.76 8.61
CA ALA A 288 -5.97 28.80 8.27
C ALA A 288 -5.67 28.07 6.94
N MET A 289 -6.25 26.88 6.75
CA MET A 289 -6.14 26.12 5.50
C MET A 289 -6.74 26.88 4.32
N LYS A 290 -7.98 27.40 4.43
CA LYS A 290 -8.62 28.19 3.36
C LYS A 290 -7.76 29.39 2.96
N PHE A 291 -7.18 30.09 3.92
CA PHE A 291 -6.32 31.23 3.66
C PHE A 291 -5.01 30.80 2.97
N ARG A 292 -4.39 29.69 3.41
CA ARG A 292 -3.21 29.11 2.75
C ARG A 292 -3.50 28.65 1.31
N LEU A 293 -4.64 27.99 1.07
CA LEU A 293 -5.10 27.60 -0.26
C LEU A 293 -5.31 28.81 -1.16
N MET A 294 -5.97 29.86 -0.66
CA MET A 294 -6.18 31.10 -1.39
C MET A 294 -4.85 31.75 -1.78
N VAL A 295 -3.90 31.87 -0.85
CA VAL A 295 -2.56 32.42 -1.15
C VAL A 295 -1.83 31.56 -2.18
N THR A 296 -1.85 30.24 -2.03
CA THR A 296 -1.22 29.29 -2.96
C THR A 296 -1.80 29.43 -4.38
N ALA A 297 -3.13 29.52 -4.49
CA ALA A 297 -3.82 29.69 -5.77
C ALA A 297 -3.54 31.04 -6.41
N ILE A 298 -3.58 32.14 -5.65
CA ILE A 298 -3.29 33.49 -6.16
C ILE A 298 -1.85 33.55 -6.68
N VAL A 299 -0.88 33.09 -5.89
CA VAL A 299 0.53 33.07 -6.30
C VAL A 299 0.74 32.19 -7.52
N GLY A 300 0.10 31.02 -7.58
CA GLY A 300 0.16 30.14 -8.75
C GLY A 300 -0.41 30.77 -10.02
N ILE A 301 -1.57 31.45 -9.92
CA ILE A 301 -2.20 32.17 -11.04
C ILE A 301 -1.30 33.32 -11.50
N VAL A 302 -0.76 34.12 -10.58
CA VAL A 302 0.15 35.23 -10.90
C VAL A 302 1.43 34.71 -11.56
N ALA A 303 2.01 33.61 -11.06
CA ALA A 303 3.19 32.99 -11.62
C ALA A 303 2.93 32.46 -13.05
N ALA A 304 1.80 31.77 -13.26
CA ALA A 304 1.40 31.28 -14.58
C ALA A 304 1.12 32.44 -15.55
N ALA A 305 0.42 33.49 -15.11
CA ALA A 305 0.15 34.68 -15.93
C ALA A 305 1.45 35.40 -16.31
N THR A 306 2.38 35.54 -15.37
CA THR A 306 3.71 36.12 -15.61
C THR A 306 4.49 35.27 -16.61
N ARG A 307 4.47 33.94 -16.46
CA ARG A 307 5.13 33.01 -17.38
C ARG A 307 4.57 33.12 -18.80
N VAL A 308 3.25 33.25 -18.95
CA VAL A 308 2.60 33.47 -20.25
C VAL A 308 2.97 34.83 -20.81
N TRP A 309 2.98 35.89 -20.00
CA TRP A 309 3.37 37.24 -20.41
C TRP A 309 4.80 37.31 -20.93
N ILE A 310 5.74 36.55 -20.34
CA ILE A 310 7.14 36.47 -20.79
C ILE A 310 7.25 36.02 -22.26
N ASN A 311 6.37 35.14 -22.75
CA ASN A 311 6.42 34.66 -24.14
C ASN A 311 6.17 35.75 -25.20
N GLY A 312 5.57 36.87 -24.81
CA GLY A 312 5.19 37.96 -25.70
C GLY A 312 3.97 37.64 -26.56
N GLU A 313 3.84 38.37 -27.67
CA GLU A 313 2.67 38.33 -28.56
C GLU A 313 2.63 37.07 -29.44
N HIS A 314 3.81 36.51 -29.73
CA HIS A 314 3.96 35.33 -30.58
C HIS A 314 3.76 34.05 -29.76
N ARG A 315 2.74 33.27 -30.11
CA ARG A 315 2.50 31.94 -29.51
C ARG A 315 3.40 30.88 -30.15
N GLN A 316 3.49 29.72 -29.49
CA GLN A 316 4.23 28.55 -29.99
C GLN A 316 3.82 28.17 -31.42
N MET A 317 4.74 27.49 -32.10
CA MET A 317 4.56 26.88 -33.42
C MET A 317 3.25 26.09 -33.51
N GLU A 318 2.56 26.15 -34.65
CA GLU A 318 1.38 25.31 -34.89
C GLU A 318 1.78 23.84 -34.79
N TRP A 319 1.05 23.08 -33.98
CA TRP A 319 1.29 21.64 -33.83
C TRP A 319 0.99 20.94 -35.14
N ASN A 320 1.97 20.21 -35.64
CA ASN A 320 1.79 19.29 -36.76
C ASN A 320 1.70 17.84 -36.26
N ILE A 321 1.29 16.95 -37.14
CA ILE A 321 1.07 15.54 -36.80
C ILE A 321 2.36 14.85 -36.30
N LEU A 322 3.53 15.28 -36.79
CA LEU A 322 4.81 14.71 -36.39
C LEU A 322 5.17 15.08 -34.95
N ALA A 323 4.84 16.31 -34.54
CA ALA A 323 5.09 16.84 -33.21
C ALA A 323 4.07 16.33 -32.18
N ASN A 324 2.79 16.26 -32.54
CA ASN A 324 1.75 15.72 -31.65
C ASN A 324 0.53 15.22 -32.45
N ASN A 325 0.45 13.92 -32.67
CA ASN A 325 -0.63 13.29 -33.41
C ASN A 325 -2.00 13.35 -32.69
N ILE A 326 -2.05 13.55 -31.37
CA ILE A 326 -3.30 13.64 -30.60
C ILE A 326 -3.91 15.04 -30.70
N VAL A 327 -3.11 16.09 -30.55
CA VAL A 327 -3.59 17.49 -30.56
C VAL A 327 -4.27 17.86 -31.88
N VAL A 328 -3.75 17.35 -32.99
CA VAL A 328 -4.26 17.66 -34.34
C VAL A 328 -5.54 16.90 -34.71
N GLN A 329 -6.00 15.96 -33.89
CA GLN A 329 -7.25 15.24 -34.16
C GLN A 329 -8.44 16.19 -34.08
N GLU A 330 -9.39 16.11 -35.02
CA GLU A 330 -10.58 16.99 -35.03
C GLU A 330 -11.57 16.64 -33.90
N SER A 331 -11.77 15.33 -33.68
CA SER A 331 -12.73 14.81 -32.70
C SER A 331 -12.26 15.02 -31.26
N ARG A 332 -13.09 15.73 -30.47
CA ARG A 332 -12.86 15.90 -29.01
C ARG A 332 -12.82 14.56 -28.28
N LEU A 333 -13.68 13.62 -28.67
CA LEU A 333 -13.75 12.30 -28.05
C LEU A 333 -12.45 11.54 -28.27
N THR A 334 -11.95 11.52 -29.50
CA THR A 334 -10.67 10.89 -29.86
C THR A 334 -9.51 11.47 -29.06
N ARG A 335 -9.47 12.79 -28.88
CA ARG A 335 -8.46 13.44 -28.03
C ARG A 335 -8.54 12.99 -26.58
N ILE A 336 -9.74 13.02 -25.99
CA ILE A 336 -9.96 12.63 -24.58
C ILE A 336 -9.56 11.16 -24.36
N LEU A 337 -10.03 10.25 -25.21
CA LEU A 337 -9.69 8.83 -25.10
C LEU A 337 -8.19 8.59 -25.26
N SER A 338 -7.56 9.28 -26.21
CA SER A 338 -6.12 9.17 -26.43
C SER A 338 -5.31 9.71 -25.25
N TYR A 339 -5.66 10.86 -24.69
CA TYR A 339 -4.98 11.38 -23.48
C TYR A 339 -5.16 10.48 -22.27
N ALA A 340 -6.38 9.94 -22.06
CA ALA A 340 -6.64 8.99 -21.00
C ALA A 340 -5.79 7.72 -21.18
N HIS A 341 -5.65 7.23 -22.42
CA HIS A 341 -4.80 6.09 -22.74
C HIS A 341 -3.31 6.38 -22.51
N VAL A 342 -2.84 7.60 -22.79
CA VAL A 342 -1.47 8.03 -22.47
C VAL A 342 -1.20 7.96 -20.96
N HIS A 343 -2.16 8.36 -20.10
CA HIS A 343 -2.00 8.21 -18.65
C HIS A 343 -1.83 6.75 -18.25
N ALA A 344 -2.66 5.86 -18.80
CA ALA A 344 -2.56 4.44 -18.56
C ALA A 344 -1.20 3.89 -19.01
N TRP A 345 -0.74 4.30 -20.20
CA TRP A 345 0.55 3.90 -20.74
C TRP A 345 1.72 4.32 -19.83
N TYR A 346 1.67 5.52 -19.25
CA TYR A 346 2.67 5.94 -18.25
C TYR A 346 2.56 5.14 -16.94
N LEU A 347 1.36 4.84 -16.45
CA LEU A 347 1.17 3.96 -15.29
C LEU A 347 1.73 2.56 -15.56
N TRP A 348 1.60 2.04 -16.77
CA TRP A 348 2.25 0.78 -17.18
C TRP A 348 3.76 0.84 -17.01
N LYS A 349 4.38 1.94 -17.47
CA LYS A 349 5.83 2.09 -17.49
C LYS A 349 6.43 2.16 -16.09
N LEU A 350 5.64 2.52 -15.08
CA LEU A 350 6.02 2.43 -13.67
C LEU A 350 6.06 0.98 -13.16
N VAL A 351 5.30 0.07 -13.76
CA VAL A 351 5.31 -1.36 -13.38
C VAL A 351 6.27 -2.16 -14.25
N TRP A 352 6.28 -1.88 -15.56
CA TRP A 352 7.06 -2.58 -16.57
C TRP A 352 7.78 -1.60 -17.52
N PRO A 353 8.91 -1.03 -17.09
CA PRO A 353 9.67 -0.05 -17.85
C PRO A 353 10.44 -0.69 -19.03
N ARG A 354 9.72 -1.12 -20.08
CA ARG A 354 10.31 -1.65 -21.33
C ARG A 354 9.96 -0.79 -22.54
N TRP A 355 10.84 -0.82 -23.55
CA TRP A 355 10.68 -0.10 -24.82
C TRP A 355 10.63 1.42 -24.63
N PHE A 356 11.67 1.96 -24.01
CA PHE A 356 11.91 3.40 -24.06
C PHE A 356 12.33 3.80 -25.47
N CYS A 357 11.90 4.99 -25.88
CA CYS A 357 12.32 5.60 -27.12
C CYS A 357 13.03 6.91 -26.79
N PHE A 358 14.10 7.21 -27.51
CA PHE A 358 14.79 8.49 -27.37
C PHE A 358 13.93 9.65 -27.89
N ASP A 359 12.92 9.37 -28.73
CA ASP A 359 11.93 10.32 -29.23
C ASP A 359 10.55 9.65 -29.27
N TYR A 360 9.55 10.28 -28.63
CA TYR A 360 8.15 9.81 -28.63
C TYR A 360 7.29 10.53 -29.69
N GLY A 361 7.91 11.01 -30.77
CA GLY A 361 7.26 11.61 -31.92
C GLY A 361 6.28 10.69 -32.67
N TYR A 362 5.62 11.25 -33.69
CA TYR A 362 4.60 10.64 -34.57
C TYR A 362 4.19 9.18 -34.27
N ASN A 363 2.95 9.01 -33.80
CA ASN A 363 2.27 7.70 -33.70
C ASN A 363 2.97 6.64 -32.81
N THR A 364 3.91 7.05 -31.94
CA THR A 364 4.50 6.16 -30.93
C THR A 364 3.45 5.64 -29.93
N VAL A 365 2.50 6.50 -29.54
CA VAL A 365 1.24 6.09 -28.89
C VAL A 365 0.10 6.32 -29.88
N PRO A 366 -0.48 5.26 -30.47
CA PRO A 366 -1.52 5.44 -31.48
C PRO A 366 -2.80 5.98 -30.86
N VAL A 367 -3.47 6.88 -31.59
CA VAL A 367 -4.72 7.51 -31.15
C VAL A 367 -5.83 6.47 -30.91
N ILE A 368 -6.72 6.77 -29.96
CA ILE A 368 -7.93 5.99 -29.68
C ILE A 368 -9.11 6.70 -30.32
N GLU A 369 -9.65 6.13 -31.39
CA GLU A 369 -10.72 6.76 -32.17
C GLU A 369 -12.12 6.48 -31.62
N THR A 370 -12.31 5.32 -30.99
CA THR A 370 -13.64 4.86 -30.54
C THR A 370 -13.63 4.37 -29.09
N ILE A 371 -14.80 4.42 -28.45
CA ILE A 371 -14.99 3.94 -27.07
C ILE A 371 -14.85 2.41 -27.01
N THR A 372 -15.22 1.72 -28.09
CA THR A 372 -15.17 0.25 -28.21
C THR A 372 -13.76 -0.30 -28.45
N ASP A 373 -12.75 0.55 -28.59
CA ASP A 373 -11.36 0.11 -28.71
C ASP A 373 -10.93 -0.66 -27.45
N PHE A 374 -10.42 -1.88 -27.63
CA PHE A 374 -10.02 -2.76 -26.52
C PHE A 374 -8.94 -2.12 -25.63
N ARG A 375 -8.15 -1.18 -26.16
CA ARG A 375 -7.13 -0.44 -25.40
C ARG A 375 -7.74 0.43 -24.31
N ASN A 376 -9.03 0.77 -24.39
CA ASN A 376 -9.73 1.46 -23.31
C ASN A 376 -9.90 0.59 -22.07
N LEU A 377 -9.88 -0.75 -22.19
CA LEU A 377 -9.86 -1.63 -21.01
C LEU A 377 -8.61 -1.39 -20.17
N TYR A 378 -7.47 -1.18 -20.83
CA TYR A 378 -6.22 -0.85 -20.17
C TYR A 378 -6.31 0.49 -19.42
N THR A 379 -6.92 1.49 -20.06
CA THR A 379 -7.20 2.80 -19.46
C THR A 379 -8.11 2.70 -18.24
N LEU A 380 -9.19 1.92 -18.35
CA LEU A 380 -10.14 1.71 -17.27
C LEU A 380 -9.47 1.04 -16.07
N LEU A 381 -8.69 -0.02 -16.31
CA LEU A 381 -7.95 -0.72 -15.26
C LEU A 381 -6.98 0.23 -14.54
N ALA A 382 -6.24 1.04 -15.29
CA ALA A 382 -5.30 2.00 -14.72
C ALA A 382 -5.99 3.01 -13.78
N TYR A 383 -7.15 3.54 -14.19
CA TYR A 383 -7.93 4.42 -13.33
C TYR A 383 -8.57 3.71 -12.14
N ILE A 384 -9.00 2.44 -12.28
CA ILE A 384 -9.51 1.65 -11.15
C ILE A 384 -8.42 1.43 -10.09
N VAL A 385 -7.19 1.15 -10.51
CA VAL A 385 -6.05 0.97 -9.59
C VAL A 385 -5.76 2.25 -8.81
N VAL A 386 -5.80 3.41 -9.47
CA VAL A 386 -5.58 4.72 -8.81
C VAL A 386 -6.79 5.16 -7.98
N TRP A 387 -8.01 4.87 -8.43
CA TRP A 387 -9.25 5.26 -7.77
C TRP A 387 -9.60 4.36 -6.59
N LYS A 388 -8.93 3.21 -6.41
CA LYS A 388 -9.32 2.22 -5.40
C LYS A 388 -9.43 2.88 -4.02
N ASP A 389 -10.70 3.06 -3.65
CA ASP A 389 -11.21 3.70 -2.44
C ASP A 389 -10.45 3.19 -1.21
N GLU A 390 -10.00 4.09 -0.32
CA GLU A 390 -9.39 3.73 0.98
C GLU A 390 -10.34 2.85 1.82
N ASP A 391 -11.64 2.79 1.48
CA ASP A 391 -12.65 1.97 2.12
C ASP A 391 -12.86 0.57 1.48
N LYS A 392 -12.13 0.22 0.41
CA LYS A 392 -12.20 -1.11 -0.23
C LYS A 392 -10.88 -1.86 -0.12
N ILE A 393 -10.82 -2.66 0.95
CA ILE A 393 -9.92 -3.80 1.22
C ILE A 393 -9.09 -4.18 -0.03
N SER A 394 -7.77 -4.00 0.06
CA SER A 394 -6.86 -4.36 -1.02
C SER A 394 -6.98 -5.86 -1.34
N LEU A 395 -6.68 -6.30 -2.57
CA LEU A 395 -6.76 -7.73 -2.90
C LEU A 395 -5.72 -8.52 -2.07
N GLU A 396 -4.63 -7.86 -1.67
CA GLU A 396 -3.67 -8.37 -0.70
C GLU A 396 -4.25 -8.42 0.71
N GLU A 397 -4.94 -7.41 1.25
CA GLU A 397 -5.65 -7.54 2.55
C GLU A 397 -6.78 -8.56 2.49
N PHE A 398 -7.48 -8.69 1.36
CA PHE A 398 -8.51 -9.72 1.16
C PHE A 398 -7.92 -11.13 1.20
N LEU A 399 -6.68 -11.30 0.71
CA LEU A 399 -5.97 -12.57 0.68
C LEU A 399 -5.04 -12.80 1.88
N ALA A 400 -4.69 -11.74 2.63
CA ALA A 400 -3.69 -11.75 3.70
C ALA A 400 -4.23 -11.38 5.09
N SER A 401 -5.48 -10.91 5.23
CA SER A 401 -6.03 -10.60 6.55
C SER A 401 -6.50 -11.87 7.26
N ASP A 402 -5.63 -12.39 8.13
CA ASP A 402 -5.95 -13.36 9.19
C ASP A 402 -6.88 -12.79 10.29
N THR A 403 -7.60 -11.69 10.04
CA THR A 403 -8.42 -11.07 11.08
C THR A 403 -9.87 -11.53 11.00
N ILE A 404 -10.27 -12.23 12.07
CA ILE A 404 -11.65 -12.56 12.44
C ILE A 404 -12.60 -11.37 12.18
N ALA A 405 -12.15 -10.13 12.39
CA ALA A 405 -12.89 -8.89 12.14
C ALA A 405 -13.33 -8.69 10.67
N SER A 406 -12.46 -8.99 9.70
CA SER A 406 -12.79 -8.87 8.27
C SER A 406 -13.80 -9.92 7.84
N ALA A 407 -13.59 -11.18 8.25
CA ALA A 407 -14.53 -12.27 8.00
C ALA A 407 -15.92 -11.98 8.60
N THR A 408 -15.95 -11.41 9.81
CA THR A 408 -17.18 -10.96 10.48
C THR A 408 -17.91 -9.90 9.66
N ARG A 409 -17.22 -8.87 9.15
CA ARG A 409 -17.83 -7.81 8.35
C ARG A 409 -18.42 -8.33 7.04
N PHE A 410 -17.74 -9.25 6.36
CA PHE A 410 -18.25 -9.87 5.13
C PHE A 410 -19.50 -10.71 5.39
N LEU A 411 -19.47 -11.54 6.42
CA LEU A 411 -20.62 -12.38 6.79
C LEU A 411 -21.80 -11.51 7.24
N ASP A 412 -21.58 -10.49 8.08
CA ASP A 412 -22.62 -9.54 8.49
C ASP A 412 -23.22 -8.79 7.29
N HIS A 413 -22.40 -8.44 6.29
CA HIS A 413 -22.90 -7.84 5.05
C HIS A 413 -23.78 -8.82 4.27
N ALA A 414 -23.33 -10.05 4.06
CA ALA A 414 -24.11 -11.08 3.37
C ALA A 414 -25.44 -11.39 4.07
N LEU A 415 -25.43 -11.43 5.41
CA LEU A 415 -26.63 -11.64 6.22
C LEU A 415 -27.61 -10.46 6.12
N ARG A 416 -27.13 -9.21 6.10
CA ARG A 416 -27.98 -8.02 5.86
C ARG A 416 -28.62 -8.01 4.49
N GLN A 417 -28.03 -8.69 3.50
CA GLN A 417 -28.60 -8.87 2.16
C GLN A 417 -29.59 -10.05 2.08
N ASN A 418 -30.13 -10.49 3.23
CA ASN A 418 -31.07 -11.61 3.34
C ASN A 418 -30.55 -12.93 2.79
N SER A 419 -29.26 -13.22 3.01
CA SER A 419 -28.72 -14.55 2.73
C SER A 419 -29.51 -15.64 3.46
N VAL A 420 -29.86 -16.70 2.74
CA VAL A 420 -30.51 -17.90 3.29
C VAL A 420 -29.58 -19.12 3.33
N PHE A 421 -28.30 -18.96 3.00
CA PHE A 421 -27.34 -20.07 2.96
C PHE A 421 -26.89 -20.49 4.37
N PRO A 422 -27.03 -21.77 4.75
CA PRO A 422 -26.61 -22.28 6.06
C PRO A 422 -25.13 -22.01 6.38
N THR A 423 -24.26 -22.07 5.37
CA THR A 423 -22.82 -21.83 5.51
C THR A 423 -22.49 -20.45 6.07
N HIS A 424 -23.21 -19.40 5.67
CA HIS A 424 -22.98 -18.04 6.18
C HIS A 424 -23.32 -17.92 7.67
N PHE A 425 -24.41 -18.55 8.11
CA PHE A 425 -24.77 -18.59 9.54
C PHE A 425 -23.78 -19.43 10.33
N TYR A 426 -23.35 -20.58 9.79
CA TYR A 426 -22.41 -21.48 10.43
C TYR A 426 -21.05 -20.82 10.67
N HIS A 427 -20.46 -20.20 9.65
CA HIS A 427 -19.16 -19.54 9.79
C HIS A 427 -19.24 -18.32 10.73
N ARG A 428 -20.37 -17.60 10.73
CA ARG A 428 -20.58 -16.50 11.67
C ARG A 428 -20.70 -16.99 13.12
N ALA A 429 -21.27 -18.18 13.33
CA ALA A 429 -21.35 -18.86 14.62
C ALA A 429 -19.97 -19.32 15.13
N ILE A 430 -19.15 -19.90 14.25
CA ILE A 430 -17.77 -20.32 14.58
C ILE A 430 -16.94 -19.11 15.00
N ILE A 431 -17.02 -18.00 14.26
CA ILE A 431 -16.33 -16.76 14.63
C ILE A 431 -16.76 -16.26 16.02
N ALA A 432 -18.06 -16.28 16.32
CA ALA A 432 -18.57 -15.88 17.63
C ALA A 432 -18.08 -16.83 18.74
N TYR A 433 -18.04 -18.14 18.48
CA TYR A 433 -17.53 -19.15 19.40
C TYR A 433 -16.06 -18.92 19.76
N GLU A 434 -15.20 -18.74 18.75
CA GLU A 434 -13.76 -18.47 18.93
C GLU A 434 -13.50 -17.12 19.62
N SER A 435 -14.41 -16.16 19.44
CA SER A 435 -14.35 -14.85 20.11
C SER A 435 -14.85 -14.89 21.56
N GLY A 436 -15.36 -16.03 22.03
CA GLY A 436 -15.94 -16.20 23.37
C GLY A 436 -17.36 -15.65 23.54
N ASP A 437 -17.99 -15.16 22.46
CA ASP A 437 -19.40 -14.71 22.48
C ASP A 437 -20.32 -15.91 22.19
N TYR A 438 -20.50 -16.73 23.22
CA TYR A 438 -21.28 -17.97 23.11
C TYR A 438 -22.78 -17.73 22.89
N ASP A 439 -23.31 -16.58 23.30
CA ASP A 439 -24.73 -16.23 23.06
C ASP A 439 -24.98 -15.97 21.57
N GLU A 440 -24.13 -15.18 20.94
CA GLU A 440 -24.21 -14.92 19.50
C GLU A 440 -23.88 -16.19 18.69
N ALA A 441 -22.96 -17.03 19.17
CA ALA A 441 -22.67 -18.33 18.57
C ALA A 441 -23.90 -19.26 18.58
N ILE A 442 -24.57 -19.42 19.73
CA ILE A 442 -25.79 -20.24 19.86
C ILE A 442 -26.88 -19.74 18.91
N LYS A 443 -27.11 -18.43 18.87
CA LYS A 443 -28.08 -17.81 17.96
C LYS A 443 -27.79 -18.17 16.51
N PHE A 444 -26.55 -18.04 16.05
CA PHE A 444 -26.20 -18.33 14.66
C PHE A 444 -26.18 -19.84 14.34
N PHE A 445 -25.81 -20.71 15.28
CA PHE A 445 -25.97 -22.16 15.09
C PHE A 445 -27.45 -22.56 14.98
N ARG A 446 -28.36 -21.95 15.76
CA ARG A 446 -29.81 -22.16 15.60
C ARG A 446 -30.34 -21.63 14.28
N MET A 447 -29.83 -20.49 13.81
CA MET A 447 -30.14 -19.98 12.47
C MET A 447 -29.63 -20.92 11.37
N THR A 448 -28.48 -21.58 11.58
CA THR A 448 -27.96 -22.61 10.67
C THR A 448 -28.91 -23.83 10.61
N GLU A 449 -29.40 -24.30 11.75
CA GLU A 449 -30.39 -25.39 11.84
C GLU A 449 -31.68 -25.03 11.09
N LEU A 450 -32.17 -23.80 11.26
CA LEU A 450 -33.35 -23.29 10.57
C LEU A 450 -33.12 -23.16 9.05
N ALA A 451 -31.96 -22.63 8.64
CA ALA A 451 -31.59 -22.47 7.24
C ALA A 451 -31.49 -23.85 6.55
N ASN A 452 -30.93 -24.85 7.22
CA ASN A 452 -30.92 -26.23 6.75
C ASN A 452 -32.33 -26.78 6.50
N ALA A 453 -33.28 -26.53 7.41
CA ALA A 453 -34.67 -26.93 7.23
C ALA A 453 -35.31 -26.25 6.01
N VAL A 454 -35.08 -24.94 5.83
CA VAL A 454 -35.61 -24.17 4.70
C VAL A 454 -35.04 -24.65 3.35
N ILE A 455 -33.73 -24.90 3.27
CA ILE A 455 -33.07 -25.41 2.06
C ILE A 455 -33.62 -26.81 1.70
N ARG A 456 -33.79 -27.68 2.71
CA ARG A 456 -34.34 -29.02 2.54
C ARG A 456 -35.79 -29.01 2.05
N ASP A 457 -36.64 -28.15 2.62
CA ASP A 457 -38.05 -28.03 2.20
C ASP A 457 -38.18 -27.48 0.77
N ARG A 458 -37.21 -26.68 0.32
CA ARG A 458 -37.16 -26.13 -1.05
C ARG A 458 -36.55 -27.09 -2.08
N GLN A 459 -36.10 -28.29 -1.68
CA GLN A 459 -35.46 -29.29 -2.56
C GLN A 459 -34.28 -28.72 -3.36
N VAL A 460 -33.53 -27.79 -2.76
CA VAL A 460 -32.29 -27.24 -3.34
C VAL A 460 -31.14 -28.22 -3.13
N ASP A 461 -30.05 -28.04 -3.87
CA ASP A 461 -28.82 -28.83 -3.81
C ASP A 461 -28.42 -29.25 -2.37
N PRO A 462 -28.38 -30.56 -2.07
CA PRO A 462 -27.98 -31.10 -0.78
C PRO A 462 -26.58 -30.67 -0.33
N GLU A 463 -25.68 -30.34 -1.26
CA GLU A 463 -24.30 -29.91 -0.94
C GLU A 463 -24.25 -28.57 -0.19
N LEU A 464 -25.35 -27.80 -0.17
CA LEU A 464 -25.43 -26.52 0.54
C LEU A 464 -25.82 -26.67 2.03
N LEU A 465 -26.14 -27.89 2.47
CA LEU A 465 -26.52 -28.17 3.85
C LEU A 465 -25.27 -28.32 4.71
N ILE A 466 -25.31 -27.74 5.91
CA ILE A 466 -24.34 -28.07 6.95
C ILE A 466 -24.78 -29.37 7.61
N GLU A 467 -23.84 -30.27 7.88
CA GLU A 467 -24.13 -31.54 8.53
C GLU A 467 -24.81 -31.31 9.91
N PRO A 468 -26.03 -31.83 10.15
CA PRO A 468 -26.77 -31.51 11.37
C PRO A 468 -26.06 -31.93 12.66
N ALA A 469 -25.30 -33.03 12.62
CA ALA A 469 -24.52 -33.50 13.76
C ALA A 469 -23.46 -32.48 14.22
N VAL A 470 -22.80 -31.80 13.27
CA VAL A 470 -21.82 -30.75 13.57
C VAL A 470 -22.49 -29.57 14.29
N ILE A 471 -23.73 -29.24 13.94
CA ILE A 471 -24.49 -28.16 14.59
C ILE A 471 -24.81 -28.52 16.05
N TYR A 472 -25.31 -29.74 16.30
CA TYR A 472 -25.58 -30.21 17.68
C TYR A 472 -24.32 -30.26 18.52
N ASN A 473 -23.20 -30.69 17.92
CA ASN A 473 -21.91 -30.76 18.59
C ASN A 473 -21.44 -29.37 19.05
N MET A 474 -21.49 -28.39 18.15
CA MET A 474 -21.09 -27.01 18.44
C MET A 474 -22.03 -26.31 19.42
N LEU A 475 -23.34 -26.54 19.34
CA LEU A 475 -24.29 -26.05 20.33
C LEU A 475 -24.00 -26.62 21.73
N GLY A 476 -23.75 -27.93 21.82
CA GLY A 476 -23.35 -28.58 23.07
C GLY A 476 -22.06 -27.97 23.64
N ALA A 477 -21.06 -27.74 22.80
CA ALA A 477 -19.83 -27.06 23.19
C ALA A 477 -20.06 -25.63 23.69
N CYS A 478 -20.94 -24.85 23.06
CA CYS A 478 -21.30 -23.50 23.51
C CYS A 478 -21.92 -23.52 24.92
N TYR A 479 -22.93 -24.38 25.15
CA TYR A 479 -23.57 -24.50 26.46
C TYR A 479 -22.61 -25.01 27.54
N SER A 480 -21.72 -25.95 27.19
CA SER A 480 -20.65 -26.41 28.10
C SER A 480 -19.71 -25.26 28.49
N LYS A 481 -19.24 -24.45 27.54
CA LYS A 481 -18.40 -23.27 27.82
C LYS A 481 -19.13 -22.23 28.69
N LYS A 482 -20.45 -22.13 28.58
CA LYS A 482 -21.30 -21.31 29.46
C LYS A 482 -21.57 -21.93 30.84
N LYS A 483 -21.01 -23.10 31.16
CA LYS A 483 -21.26 -23.89 32.37
C LYS A 483 -22.73 -24.32 32.53
N GLN A 484 -23.47 -24.39 31.43
CA GLN A 484 -24.85 -24.87 31.36
C GLN A 484 -24.83 -26.36 30.96
N LEU A 485 -24.32 -27.19 31.87
CA LEU A 485 -23.98 -28.59 31.58
C LEU A 485 -25.22 -29.46 31.30
N ASN A 486 -26.35 -29.17 31.94
CA ASN A 486 -27.60 -29.93 31.72
C ASN A 486 -28.17 -29.65 30.31
N GLU A 487 -28.17 -28.40 29.90
CA GLU A 487 -28.61 -27.96 28.58
C GLU A 487 -27.66 -28.49 27.50
N ALA A 488 -26.35 -28.45 27.73
CA ALA A 488 -25.36 -29.04 26.84
C ALA A 488 -25.58 -30.54 26.65
N LEU A 489 -25.85 -31.26 27.74
CA LEU A 489 -26.15 -32.70 27.72
C LEU A 489 -27.45 -33.01 26.97
N GLU A 490 -28.50 -32.21 27.15
CA GLU A 490 -29.77 -32.37 26.44
C GLU A 490 -29.60 -32.20 24.92
N ILE A 491 -28.84 -31.18 24.50
CA ILE A 491 -28.56 -30.91 23.09
C ILE A 491 -27.76 -32.04 22.46
N LEU A 492 -26.69 -32.50 23.11
CA LEU A 492 -25.88 -33.58 22.57
C LEU A 492 -26.65 -34.91 22.53
N ARG A 493 -27.46 -35.23 23.55
CA ARG A 493 -28.36 -36.41 23.52
C ARG A 493 -29.36 -36.33 22.38
N THR A 494 -29.91 -35.14 22.11
CA THR A 494 -30.78 -34.91 20.95
C THR A 494 -30.03 -35.17 19.65
N GLY A 495 -28.78 -34.70 19.54
CA GLY A 495 -27.89 -35.00 18.42
C GLY A 495 -27.68 -36.51 18.24
N ILE A 496 -27.30 -37.23 19.30
CA ILE A 496 -27.08 -38.69 19.28
C ILE A 496 -28.34 -39.44 18.88
N SER A 497 -29.53 -39.02 19.34
CA SER A 497 -30.79 -39.67 18.96
C SER A 497 -31.08 -39.61 17.47
N LYS A 498 -30.55 -38.60 16.77
CA LYS A 498 -30.72 -38.39 15.33
C LYS A 498 -29.53 -38.92 14.51
N HIS A 499 -28.33 -38.85 15.08
CA HIS A 499 -27.05 -39.17 14.45
C HIS A 499 -26.20 -40.07 15.37
N PRO A 500 -26.63 -41.31 15.65
CA PRO A 500 -25.90 -42.23 16.54
C PRO A 500 -24.55 -42.70 15.96
N GLU A 501 -24.31 -42.48 14.67
CA GLU A 501 -23.06 -42.77 13.97
C GLU A 501 -21.94 -41.75 14.25
N GLU A 502 -22.27 -40.62 14.90
CA GLU A 502 -21.36 -39.49 15.02
C GLU A 502 -20.53 -39.52 16.30
N THR A 503 -19.27 -39.94 16.18
CA THR A 503 -18.33 -40.12 17.30
C THR A 503 -18.12 -38.86 18.15
N ASP A 504 -18.11 -37.67 17.55
CA ASP A 504 -17.85 -36.42 18.30
C ASP A 504 -18.95 -36.11 19.31
N LEU A 505 -20.21 -36.43 18.96
CA LEU A 505 -21.35 -36.24 19.86
C LEU A 505 -21.24 -37.13 21.10
N HIS A 506 -20.84 -38.39 20.91
CA HIS A 506 -20.61 -39.33 22.01
C HIS A 506 -19.45 -38.90 22.92
N VAL A 507 -18.35 -38.45 22.33
CA VAL A 507 -17.16 -38.00 23.08
C VAL A 507 -17.48 -36.75 23.90
N ASN A 508 -18.08 -35.73 23.28
CA ASN A 508 -18.42 -34.50 23.99
C ASN A 508 -19.49 -34.75 25.07
N THR A 509 -20.43 -35.68 24.83
CA THR A 509 -21.37 -36.13 25.87
C THR A 509 -20.63 -36.77 27.05
N ALA A 510 -19.65 -37.62 26.79
CA ALA A 510 -18.85 -38.27 27.84
C ALA A 510 -18.06 -37.25 28.68
N LEU A 511 -17.47 -36.24 28.05
CA LEU A 511 -16.74 -35.18 28.75
C LEU A 511 -17.65 -34.41 29.70
N ILE A 512 -18.86 -34.04 29.25
CA ILE A 512 -19.84 -33.35 30.10
C ILE A 512 -20.34 -34.25 31.24
N LEU A 513 -20.54 -35.55 30.98
CA LEU A 513 -20.94 -36.51 32.01
C LEU A 513 -19.86 -36.70 33.09
N LEU A 514 -18.58 -36.62 32.72
CA LEU A 514 -17.48 -36.64 33.69
C LEU A 514 -17.47 -35.37 34.55
N GLU A 515 -17.75 -34.20 33.98
CA GLU A 515 -17.91 -32.96 34.75
C GLU A 515 -19.13 -33.00 35.69
N LEU A 516 -20.17 -33.75 35.33
CA LEU A 516 -21.36 -34.00 36.15
C LEU A 516 -21.21 -35.17 37.15
N ASP A 517 -20.00 -35.71 37.31
CA ASP A 517 -19.69 -36.84 38.20
C ASP A 517 -20.51 -38.13 37.90
N ASN A 518 -20.74 -38.40 36.62
CA ASN A 518 -21.40 -39.63 36.14
C ASN A 518 -20.44 -40.45 35.24
N PRO A 519 -19.40 -41.08 35.83
CA PRO A 519 -18.36 -41.77 35.08
C PRO A 519 -18.86 -43.05 34.38
N GLN A 520 -19.89 -43.71 34.94
CA GLN A 520 -20.44 -44.93 34.35
C GLN A 520 -21.09 -44.66 32.99
N GLU A 521 -21.89 -43.61 32.92
CA GLU A 521 -22.53 -43.21 31.66
C GLU A 521 -21.50 -42.62 30.68
N ALA A 522 -20.50 -41.88 31.17
CA ALA A 522 -19.42 -41.37 30.34
C ALA A 522 -18.65 -42.51 29.64
N GLU A 523 -18.32 -43.57 30.35
CA GLU A 523 -17.64 -44.75 29.77
C GLU A 523 -18.52 -45.44 28.71
N ALA A 524 -19.83 -45.53 28.95
CA ALA A 524 -20.77 -46.08 27.98
C ALA A 524 -20.80 -45.24 26.69
N GLN A 525 -20.77 -43.91 26.81
CA GLN A 525 -20.72 -43.00 25.65
C GLN A 525 -19.41 -43.10 24.88
N LEU A 526 -18.26 -43.17 25.55
CA LEU A 526 -16.97 -43.39 24.86
C LEU A 526 -16.95 -44.71 24.08
N LYS A 527 -17.50 -45.78 24.66
CA LYS A 527 -17.65 -47.07 23.96
C LYS A 527 -18.59 -46.96 22.76
N ALA A 528 -19.71 -46.27 22.89
CA ALA A 528 -20.63 -46.03 21.79
C ALA A 528 -19.95 -45.25 20.63
N GLY A 529 -19.17 -44.21 20.96
CA GLY A 529 -18.39 -43.45 19.98
C GLY A 529 -17.37 -44.28 19.21
N LEU A 530 -16.71 -45.23 19.88
CA LEU A 530 -15.82 -46.22 19.23
C LEU A 530 -16.60 -47.17 18.31
N ILE A 531 -17.73 -47.69 18.78
CA ILE A 531 -18.58 -48.61 17.97
C ILE A 531 -19.09 -47.90 16.71
N ALA A 532 -19.34 -46.60 16.78
CA ALA A 532 -19.81 -45.79 15.65
C ALA A 532 -18.73 -45.60 14.55
N SER A 533 -17.46 -45.50 14.92
CA SER A 533 -16.33 -45.31 13.99
C SER A 533 -15.91 -46.60 13.28
N LYS A 534 -16.56 -46.97 12.16
CA LYS A 534 -16.27 -48.24 11.45
C LYS A 534 -15.49 -48.11 10.14
N GLU A 535 -15.46 -46.91 9.58
CA GLU A 535 -14.95 -46.69 8.22
C GLU A 535 -13.58 -46.03 8.18
N ARG A 536 -12.84 -46.24 7.08
CA ARG A 536 -11.50 -45.67 6.87
C ARG A 536 -11.46 -44.16 7.07
N TYR A 537 -12.50 -43.44 6.65
CA TYR A 537 -12.52 -41.98 6.77
C TYR A 537 -12.65 -41.50 8.23
N HIS A 538 -12.98 -42.37 9.20
CA HIS A 538 -13.01 -42.03 10.62
C HIS A 538 -11.62 -42.01 11.29
N ILE A 539 -10.58 -42.55 10.63
CA ILE A 539 -9.22 -42.63 11.22
C ILE A 539 -8.68 -41.25 11.66
N PRO A 540 -8.76 -40.17 10.86
CA PRO A 540 -8.34 -38.84 11.29
C PRO A 540 -9.17 -38.32 12.47
N LYS A 541 -10.48 -38.62 12.49
CA LYS A 541 -11.40 -38.21 13.56
C LYS A 541 -11.07 -38.88 14.89
N LEU A 542 -10.79 -40.19 14.88
CA LEU A 542 -10.36 -40.94 16.07
C LEU A 542 -9.05 -40.38 16.66
N ARG A 543 -8.08 -39.99 15.81
CA ARG A 543 -6.84 -39.35 16.25
C ARG A 543 -7.09 -37.97 16.85
N HIS A 544 -7.99 -37.19 16.27
CA HIS A 544 -8.37 -35.88 16.82
C HIS A 544 -9.03 -36.03 18.20
N VAL A 545 -9.99 -36.95 18.32
CA VAL A 545 -10.65 -37.28 19.60
C VAL A 545 -9.64 -37.72 20.64
N ALA A 546 -8.67 -38.57 20.30
CA ALA A 546 -7.62 -39.00 21.21
C ALA A 546 -6.85 -37.80 21.80
N LYS A 547 -6.54 -36.79 20.98
CA LYS A 547 -5.89 -35.56 21.43
C LYS A 547 -6.78 -34.74 22.39
N VAL A 548 -8.09 -34.70 22.14
CA VAL A 548 -9.06 -34.05 23.04
C VAL A 548 -9.14 -34.79 24.38
N LEU A 549 -9.17 -36.13 24.37
CA LEU A 549 -9.19 -36.94 25.58
C LEU A 549 -7.90 -36.80 26.39
N GLU A 550 -6.75 -36.70 25.70
CA GLU A 550 -5.44 -36.45 26.30
C GLU A 550 -5.42 -35.11 27.04
N SER A 551 -5.98 -34.04 26.45
CA SER A 551 -6.04 -32.73 27.10
C SER A 551 -6.92 -32.71 28.36
N HIS A 552 -7.82 -33.69 28.52
CA HIS A 552 -8.66 -33.87 29.69
C HIS A 552 -8.12 -34.95 30.65
N GLY A 553 -6.91 -35.46 30.42
CA GLY A 553 -6.23 -36.43 31.29
C GLY A 553 -6.79 -37.87 31.23
N LEU A 554 -7.61 -38.19 30.22
CA LEU A 554 -8.28 -39.49 30.08
C LEU A 554 -7.40 -40.51 29.35
N LEU A 555 -6.20 -40.77 29.86
CA LEU A 555 -5.16 -41.57 29.19
C LEU A 555 -5.64 -42.98 28.75
N ASN A 556 -6.42 -43.66 29.59
CA ASN A 556 -6.97 -44.98 29.24
C ASN A 556 -7.90 -44.93 28.01
N ALA A 557 -8.63 -43.82 27.83
CA ALA A 557 -9.49 -43.63 26.67
C ALA A 557 -8.67 -43.25 25.43
N VAL A 558 -7.58 -42.48 25.59
CA VAL A 558 -6.64 -42.15 24.50
C VAL A 558 -6.13 -43.43 23.84
N ASP A 559 -5.64 -44.38 24.64
CA ASP A 559 -5.12 -45.66 24.14
C ASP A 559 -6.18 -46.45 23.36
N LEU A 560 -7.41 -46.52 23.88
CA LEU A 560 -8.53 -47.20 23.21
C LEU A 560 -8.85 -46.60 21.83
N PHE A 561 -8.85 -45.27 21.71
CA PHE A 561 -9.12 -44.57 20.44
C PHE A 561 -7.98 -44.70 19.44
N LEU A 562 -6.72 -44.61 19.88
CA LEU A 562 -5.55 -44.81 19.02
C LEU A 562 -5.42 -46.27 18.55
N ASP A 563 -5.66 -47.23 19.43
CA ASP A 563 -5.68 -48.65 19.08
C ASP A 563 -6.77 -48.96 18.07
N HIS A 564 -7.94 -48.34 18.21
CA HIS A 564 -9.03 -48.51 17.26
C HIS A 564 -8.67 -47.92 15.89
N ALA A 565 -8.09 -46.72 15.85
CA ALA A 565 -7.59 -46.10 14.61
C ALA A 565 -6.53 -46.98 13.93
N ALA A 566 -5.58 -47.54 14.69
CA ALA A 566 -4.56 -48.44 14.18
C ALA A 566 -5.10 -49.80 13.70
N ARG A 567 -6.22 -50.28 14.27
CA ARG A 567 -6.94 -51.46 13.75
C ARG A 567 -7.58 -51.15 12.39
N LEU A 568 -8.31 -50.04 12.28
CA LEU A 568 -8.92 -49.62 11.02
C LEU A 568 -7.87 -49.35 9.94
N GLU A 569 -6.74 -48.70 10.28
CA GLU A 569 -5.64 -48.50 9.33
C GLU A 569 -5.14 -49.83 8.74
N ARG A 570 -4.94 -50.86 9.58
CA ARG A 570 -4.51 -52.19 9.12
C ARG A 570 -5.56 -52.90 8.28
N GLU A 571 -6.83 -52.73 8.61
CA GLU A 571 -7.95 -53.35 7.87
C GLU A 571 -8.11 -52.78 6.46
N TYR A 572 -7.88 -51.48 6.27
CA TYR A 572 -8.04 -50.78 4.99
C TYR A 572 -6.72 -50.51 4.23
N SER A 573 -5.59 -51.02 4.70
CA SER A 573 -4.28 -50.95 4.01
C SER A 573 -3.88 -52.23 3.28
N GLY A 574 -4.69 -53.29 3.39
CA GLY A 574 -4.70 -54.43 2.46
C GLY A 574 -5.58 -54.16 1.26
#